data_AF-A0A1F7SDV4-F1
#
_entry.id   AF-A0A1F7SDV4-F1
#
_cell.length_a   1.000
_cell.length_b   1.000
_cell.length_c   1.000
_cell.angle_alpha   90.00
_cell.angle_beta   90.00
_cell.angle_gamma   90.00
#
_symmetry.space_group_name_H-M   'P 1'
#
loop_
_entity.id
_entity.type
_entity.pdbx_description
1 polymer ?
#
loop_
_entity_poly.entity_id
_entity_poly.type
_entity_poly.pdbx_seq_one_letter_code
_entity_poly.pdbx_strand_id
1 'polypeptide(L)'
;MVKDKKIILEEGKFPAVCSGCRLCEIVCSFRHEGIFAPWLSRIRVVTVEHLIDYPVTCKLCKNPPCQKACPVNAISKSEDTEGIKLEWGNFKTVYSLIEQMAHKKGFGEILCDGQKVAASRIGKGSEEFEQTICGD
;
A
#
# COMPACT_ATOMS: atom_id res chain seq x y z
N MET A 1 -19.78 6.11 -11.54
CA MET A 1 -18.61 6.99 -11.31
C MET A 1 -17.61 6.26 -10.42
N VAL A 2 -16.83 5.33 -11.01
CA VAL A 2 -15.78 4.61 -10.28
C VAL A 2 -14.55 5.51 -10.31
N LYS A 3 -14.40 6.38 -9.29
CA LYS A 3 -13.20 7.19 -9.11
C LYS A 3 -12.00 6.27 -8.92
N ASP A 4 -10.88 6.59 -9.56
CA ASP A 4 -9.61 5.86 -9.59
C ASP A 4 -9.17 5.30 -8.22
N LYS A 5 -9.59 4.06 -7.91
CA LYS A 5 -9.14 3.36 -6.71
C LYS A 5 -7.82 2.67 -7.02
N LYS A 6 -6.71 3.39 -6.81
CA LYS A 6 -5.35 2.80 -6.80
C LYS A 6 -5.26 1.79 -5.65
N ILE A 7 -4.84 0.56 -5.96
CA ILE A 7 -4.63 -0.51 -4.98
C ILE A 7 -3.23 -0.32 -4.39
N ILE A 8 -3.16 0.04 -3.11
CA ILE A 8 -1.91 0.30 -2.37
C ILE A 8 -1.52 -0.96 -1.62
N LEU A 9 -0.24 -1.34 -1.73
CA LEU A 9 0.25 -2.62 -1.24
C LEU A 9 1.11 -2.43 0.04
N GLU A 10 0.55 -2.69 1.22
CA GLU A 10 1.25 -2.72 2.53
C GLU A 10 1.66 -4.14 2.96
N GLU A 11 2.83 -4.33 3.57
CA GLU A 11 3.26 -5.68 3.98
C GLU A 11 2.47 -6.24 5.17
N GLY A 12 1.77 -7.37 4.96
CA GLY A 12 0.97 -8.06 5.97
C GLY A 12 1.38 -9.52 6.14
N LYS A 13 1.77 -9.90 7.36
CA LYS A 13 2.09 -11.28 7.76
C LYS A 13 0.84 -12.16 7.66
N PHE A 14 0.82 -13.05 6.69
CA PHE A 14 -0.31 -13.94 6.38
C PHE A 14 -0.52 -15.02 7.48
N PRO A 15 -1.75 -15.44 7.80
CA PRO A 15 -1.99 -16.37 8.90
C PRO A 15 -1.43 -17.77 8.60
N ALA A 16 -0.66 -18.31 9.54
CA ALA A 16 -0.08 -19.66 9.46
C ALA A 16 -1.12 -20.78 9.64
N VAL A 17 -2.35 -20.45 10.06
CA VAL A 17 -3.45 -21.39 10.29
C VAL A 17 -4.72 -20.81 9.69
N CYS A 18 -5.35 -21.55 8.76
CA CYS A 18 -6.66 -21.23 8.21
C CYS A 18 -7.62 -22.38 8.52
N SER A 19 -8.78 -22.05 9.08
CA SER A 19 -9.83 -23.01 9.44
C SER A 19 -10.89 -23.20 8.36
N GLY A 20 -10.73 -22.56 7.19
CA GLY A 20 -11.69 -22.67 6.09
C GLY A 20 -13.05 -21.98 6.34
N CYS A 21 -13.21 -21.17 7.40
CA CYS A 21 -14.51 -20.62 7.82
C CYS A 21 -15.16 -19.60 6.85
N ARG A 22 -14.43 -19.16 5.81
CA ARG A 22 -14.87 -18.19 4.77
C ARG A 22 -15.37 -16.83 5.27
N LEU A 23 -15.21 -16.52 6.56
CA LEU A 23 -15.61 -15.22 7.12
C LEU A 23 -14.86 -14.05 6.47
N CYS A 24 -13.61 -14.26 6.06
CA CYS A 24 -12.83 -13.26 5.34
C CYS A 24 -13.49 -12.84 4.01
N GLU A 25 -14.24 -13.72 3.34
CA GLU A 25 -14.97 -13.40 2.11
C GLU A 25 -16.18 -12.50 2.38
N ILE A 26 -16.92 -12.84 3.44
CA ILE A 26 -18.11 -12.09 3.87
C ILE A 26 -17.72 -10.70 4.37
N VAL A 27 -16.67 -10.60 5.20
CA VAL A 27 -16.18 -9.31 5.71
C VAL A 27 -15.67 -8.43 4.57
N CYS A 28 -15.00 -9.02 3.57
CA CYS A 28 -14.50 -8.28 2.41
C CYS A 28 -15.64 -7.70 1.57
N SER A 29 -16.63 -8.53 1.22
CA SER A 29 -17.80 -8.09 0.44
C SER A 29 -18.62 -7.03 1.18
N PHE A 30 -18.84 -7.21 2.49
CA PHE A 30 -19.51 -6.21 3.31
C PHE A 30 -18.74 -4.89 3.37
N ARG A 31 -17.41 -4.94 3.57
CA ARG A 31 -16.59 -3.72 3.70
C ARG A 31 -16.54 -2.89 2.42
N HIS A 32 -16.55 -3.52 1.25
CA HIS A 32 -16.36 -2.83 -0.03
C HIS A 32 -17.66 -2.54 -0.76
N GLU A 33 -18.61 -3.47 -0.72
CA GLU A 33 -19.87 -3.38 -1.47
C GLU A 33 -21.08 -3.17 -0.56
N GLY A 34 -20.94 -3.35 0.77
CA GLY A 34 -22.05 -3.25 1.73
C GLY A 34 -23.00 -4.46 1.72
N ILE A 35 -22.63 -5.53 1.01
CA ILE A 35 -23.48 -6.70 0.78
C ILE A 35 -22.77 -7.95 1.30
N PHE A 36 -23.50 -8.83 1.97
CA PHE A 36 -23.00 -10.13 2.43
C PHE A 36 -23.01 -11.17 1.29
N ALA A 37 -22.14 -10.96 0.29
CA ALA A 37 -22.09 -11.76 -0.92
C ALA A 37 -20.65 -12.27 -1.19
N PRO A 38 -20.35 -13.56 -0.94
CA PRO A 38 -19.01 -14.12 -1.14
C PRO A 38 -18.42 -13.90 -2.55
N TRP A 39 -19.25 -13.90 -3.61
CA TRP A 39 -18.77 -13.71 -4.98
C TRP A 39 -18.34 -12.27 -5.30
N LEU A 40 -18.76 -11.30 -4.49
CA LEU A 40 -18.27 -9.91 -4.58
C LEU A 40 -17.00 -9.68 -3.76
N SER A 41 -16.56 -10.70 -3.01
CA SER A 41 -15.31 -10.65 -2.26
C SER A 41 -14.09 -10.61 -3.19
N ARG A 42 -13.08 -9.83 -2.77
CA ARG A 42 -11.74 -9.81 -3.40
C ARG A 42 -10.82 -10.92 -2.86
N ILE A 43 -11.27 -11.63 -1.82
CA ILE A 43 -10.59 -12.76 -1.18
C ILE A 43 -11.38 -14.03 -1.48
N ARG A 44 -10.71 -15.14 -1.80
CA ARG A 44 -11.34 -16.46 -1.94
C ARG A 44 -10.60 -17.53 -1.16
N VAL A 45 -11.31 -18.30 -0.36
CA VAL A 45 -10.78 -19.51 0.28
C VAL A 45 -10.86 -20.63 -0.72
N VAL A 46 -9.70 -21.19 -1.06
CA VAL A 46 -9.60 -22.38 -1.90
C VAL A 46 -9.20 -23.55 -1.03
N THR A 47 -9.82 -24.69 -1.31
CA THR A 47 -9.49 -25.95 -0.66
C THR A 47 -8.66 -26.76 -1.64
N VAL A 48 -7.42 -27.09 -1.26
CA VAL A 48 -6.54 -27.98 -2.05
C VAL A 48 -6.66 -29.39 -1.51
N GLU A 49 -6.93 -30.33 -2.42
CA GLU A 49 -7.05 -31.77 -2.15
C GLU A 49 -7.97 -32.10 -0.96
N HIS A 50 -8.97 -31.26 -0.67
CA HIS A 50 -9.88 -31.38 0.48
C HIS A 50 -9.24 -31.35 1.88
N LEU A 51 -7.93 -31.12 1.99
CA LEU A 51 -7.20 -31.17 3.26
C LEU A 51 -6.74 -29.79 3.75
N ILE A 52 -6.46 -28.86 2.82
CA ILE A 52 -5.84 -27.58 3.16
C ILE A 52 -6.69 -26.44 2.60
N ASP A 53 -7.30 -25.68 3.49
CA ASP A 53 -7.91 -24.41 3.16
C ASP A 53 -6.89 -23.29 3.26
N TYR A 54 -6.81 -22.44 2.23
CA TYR A 54 -6.08 -21.19 2.35
C TYR A 54 -6.79 -20.07 1.59
N PRO A 55 -6.80 -18.85 2.14
CA PRO A 55 -7.33 -17.71 1.43
C PRO A 55 -6.33 -17.23 0.37
N VAL A 56 -6.76 -17.21 -0.88
CA VAL A 56 -6.10 -16.48 -1.95
C VAL A 56 -6.35 -15.00 -1.72
N THR A 57 -5.33 -14.31 -1.22
CA THR A 57 -5.29 -12.86 -1.06
C THR A 57 -4.20 -12.27 -1.93
N CYS A 58 -4.27 -10.95 -2.16
CA CYS A 58 -3.11 -10.24 -2.68
C CYS A 58 -1.99 -10.29 -1.62
N LYS A 59 -0.86 -10.89 -1.96
CA LYS A 59 0.29 -11.06 -1.05
C LYS A 59 1.23 -9.85 -1.01
N LEU A 60 0.97 -8.83 -1.82
CA LEU A 60 1.72 -7.57 -1.80
C LEU A 60 3.22 -7.82 -2.01
N CYS A 61 3.52 -8.73 -2.96
CA CYS A 61 4.86 -9.23 -3.23
C CYS A 61 5.84 -8.08 -3.54
N LYS A 62 7.10 -8.21 -3.08
CA LYS A 62 8.18 -7.27 -3.39
C LYS A 62 8.41 -7.09 -4.90
N ASN A 63 8.33 -8.17 -5.67
CA ASN A 63 8.34 -8.15 -7.14
C ASN A 63 7.05 -8.80 -7.66
N PRO A 64 5.96 -8.03 -7.88
CA PRO A 64 4.67 -8.59 -8.29
C PRO A 64 4.66 -8.88 -9.81
N PRO A 65 4.57 -10.15 -10.26
CA PRO A 65 4.46 -10.46 -11.68
C PRO A 65 3.16 -9.92 -12.29
N CYS A 66 2.09 -9.83 -11.48
CA CYS A 66 0.80 -9.27 -11.89
C CYS A 66 0.86 -7.77 -12.26
N GLN A 67 1.81 -7.01 -11.72
CA GLN A 67 2.04 -5.61 -12.12
C GLN A 67 2.60 -5.55 -13.54
N LYS A 68 3.63 -6.35 -13.83
CA LYS A 68 4.27 -6.41 -15.16
C LYS A 68 3.35 -6.96 -16.25
N ALA A 69 2.47 -7.89 -15.87
CA ALA A 69 1.53 -8.53 -16.80
C ALA A 69 0.28 -7.66 -17.11
N CYS A 70 0.07 -6.53 -16.41
CA CYS A 70 -1.13 -5.73 -16.57
C CYS A 70 -1.06 -4.87 -17.84
N PRO A 71 -1.89 -5.11 -18.88
CA PRO A 71 -1.80 -4.37 -20.15
C PRO A 71 -2.22 -2.90 -20.05
N VAL A 72 -2.98 -2.55 -19.00
CA VAL A 72 -3.51 -1.20 -18.76
C VAL A 72 -2.80 -0.48 -17.61
N ASN A 73 -1.73 -1.06 -17.05
CA ASN A 73 -0.95 -0.48 -15.95
C ASN A 73 -1.79 -0.04 -14.73
N ALA A 74 -2.88 -0.76 -14.43
CA ALA A 74 -3.79 -0.42 -13.32
C ALA A 74 -3.20 -0.70 -11.92
N ILE A 75 -2.14 -1.52 -11.84
CA ILE A 75 -1.44 -1.87 -10.60
C ILE A 75 -0.16 -1.05 -10.56
N SER A 76 0.02 -0.24 -9.53
CA SER A 76 1.23 0.56 -9.32
C SER A 76 1.67 0.48 -7.86
N LYS A 77 2.97 0.54 -7.63
CA LYS A 77 3.53 0.81 -6.29
C LYS A 77 3.73 2.31 -6.16
N SER A 78 3.56 2.85 -4.96
CA SER A 78 4.07 4.19 -4.65
C SER A 78 5.59 4.10 -4.52
N GLU A 79 6.26 4.11 -5.67
CA GLU A 79 7.72 3.99 -5.80
C GLU A 79 8.44 5.15 -5.12
N ASP A 80 7.80 6.32 -5.03
CA ASP A 80 8.41 7.54 -4.48
C ASP A 80 8.55 7.51 -2.95
N THR A 81 7.66 6.82 -2.23
CA THR A 81 7.57 6.84 -0.75
C THR A 81 7.71 5.46 -0.12
N GLU A 82 8.27 4.50 -0.88
CA GLU A 82 8.48 3.11 -0.42
C GLU A 82 7.22 2.46 0.21
N GLY A 83 6.06 2.68 -0.40
CA GLY A 83 4.80 2.11 0.08
C GLY A 83 4.10 2.91 1.19
N ILE A 84 4.65 4.04 1.65
CA ILE A 84 3.99 4.91 2.62
C ILE A 84 2.98 5.82 1.92
N LYS A 85 1.71 5.71 2.30
CA LYS A 85 0.66 6.60 1.85
C LYS A 85 0.65 7.88 2.70
N LEU A 86 1.14 8.97 2.12
CA LEU A 86 1.10 10.30 2.73
C LEU A 86 -0.33 10.87 2.61
N GLU A 87 -1.16 10.61 3.62
CA GLU A 87 -2.49 11.21 3.78
C GLU A 87 -2.53 12.14 4.99
N TRP A 88 -3.23 13.27 4.84
CA TRP A 88 -3.51 14.17 5.96
C TRP A 88 -4.31 13.46 7.06
N GLY A 89 -3.82 13.55 8.31
CA GLY A 89 -4.49 12.97 9.49
C GLY A 89 -4.12 11.52 9.83
N ASN A 90 -3.22 10.86 9.07
CA ASN A 90 -2.79 9.50 9.39
C ASN A 90 -1.59 9.48 10.36
N PHE A 91 -1.85 9.40 11.65
CA PHE A 91 -0.80 9.40 12.68
C PHE A 91 0.16 8.20 12.58
N LYS A 92 -0.32 7.03 12.14
CA LYS A 92 0.49 5.82 11.98
C LYS A 92 1.56 6.02 10.89
N THR A 93 1.19 6.72 9.82
CA THR A 93 2.11 7.12 8.75
C THR A 93 3.20 8.05 9.28
N VAL A 94 2.83 9.05 10.09
CA VAL A 94 3.80 10.01 10.65
C VAL A 94 4.84 9.32 11.53
N TYR A 95 4.43 8.36 12.37
CA TYR A 95 5.36 7.61 13.22
C TYR A 95 6.38 6.80 12.39
N SER A 96 5.90 6.10 11.36
CA SER A 96 6.77 5.37 10.40
C SER A 96 7.76 6.31 9.70
N LEU A 97 7.31 7.52 9.33
CA LEU A 97 8.17 8.53 8.71
C LEU A 97 9.29 9.01 9.65
N ILE A 98 8.94 9.28 10.91
CA ILE A 98 9.90 9.70 11.94
C ILE A 98 10.96 8.62 12.15
N GLU A 99 10.55 7.35 12.21
CA GLU A 99 11.48 6.22 12.34
C GLU A 99 12.44 6.12 11.13
N GLN A 100 11.93 6.31 9.92
CA GLN A 100 12.74 6.33 8.71
C GLN A 100 13.74 7.51 8.66
N MET A 101 13.34 8.70 9.11
CA MET A 101 14.23 9.85 9.24
C MET A 101 15.32 9.61 10.28
N ALA A 102 14.95 9.10 11.45
CA ALA A 102 15.90 8.82 12.54
C ALA A 102 16.98 7.83 12.12
N HIS A 103 16.63 6.85 11.27
CA HIS A 103 17.57 5.84 10.78
C HIS A 103 18.18 6.16 9.40
N LYS A 104 17.83 7.28 8.77
CA LYS A 104 18.21 7.62 7.38
C LYS A 104 17.99 6.46 6.40
N LYS A 105 16.76 5.93 6.38
CA LYS A 105 16.38 4.83 5.49
C LYS A 105 15.23 5.25 4.59
N GLY A 106 15.29 4.84 3.33
CA GLY A 106 14.18 4.97 2.40
C GLY A 106 13.79 6.42 2.11
N PHE A 107 12.50 6.72 2.17
CA PHE A 107 12.01 8.10 1.98
C PHE A 107 12.52 9.07 3.05
N GLY A 108 12.84 8.56 4.25
CA GLY A 108 13.44 9.35 5.33
C GLY A 108 14.83 9.90 5.00
N GLU A 109 15.59 9.25 4.10
CA GLU A 109 16.91 9.75 3.67
C GLU A 109 16.78 11.08 2.91
N ILE A 110 15.79 11.16 2.01
CA ILE A 110 15.48 12.37 1.23
C ILE A 110 14.98 13.49 2.17
N LEU A 111 14.12 13.16 3.13
CA LEU A 111 13.57 14.15 4.07
C LEU A 111 14.62 14.72 5.03
N CYS A 112 15.69 13.97 5.31
CA CYS A 112 16.77 14.45 6.18
C CYS A 112 17.65 15.53 5.54
N ASP A 113 17.63 15.67 4.21
CA ASP A 113 18.44 16.67 3.49
C ASP A 113 17.87 18.10 3.60
N GLY A 114 16.71 18.27 4.24
CA GLY A 114 16.02 19.55 4.37
C GLY A 114 15.09 19.84 3.18
N GLN A 115 14.14 20.76 3.37
CA GLN A 115 13.02 20.96 2.43
C GLN A 115 13.46 21.33 1.01
N LYS A 116 14.42 22.26 0.85
CA LYS A 116 14.94 22.71 -0.45
C LYS A 116 15.59 21.57 -1.25
N VAL A 117 16.49 20.83 -0.59
CA VAL A 117 17.23 19.72 -1.23
C VAL A 117 16.29 18.53 -1.48
N ALA A 118 15.39 18.24 -0.54
CA ALA A 118 14.38 17.19 -0.68
C ALA A 118 13.43 17.49 -1.84
N ALA A 119 12.90 18.71 -1.96
CA ALA A 119 12.02 19.11 -3.05
C ALA A 119 12.70 19.00 -4.42
N SER A 120 13.94 19.49 -4.54
CA SER A 120 14.74 19.32 -5.77
C SER A 120 15.00 17.85 -6.13
N ARG A 121 15.15 16.96 -5.14
CA ARG A 121 15.34 15.51 -5.36
C ARG A 121 14.05 14.77 -5.72
N ILE A 122 12.93 15.18 -5.12
CA ILE A 122 11.59 14.61 -5.38
C ILE A 122 11.09 15.05 -6.77
N GLY A 123 11.38 16.30 -7.16
CA GLY A 123 10.93 16.90 -8.41
C GLY A 123 9.41 17.05 -8.50
N LYS A 124 8.86 16.99 -9.71
CA LYS A 124 7.40 17.04 -10.00
C LYS A 124 6.71 18.35 -9.57
N GLY A 125 7.45 19.48 -9.57
CA GLY A 125 6.92 20.78 -9.15
C GLY A 125 6.81 20.94 -7.64
N SER A 126 7.45 20.06 -6.87
CA SER A 126 7.50 20.20 -5.40
C SER A 126 8.33 21.41 -4.96
N GLU A 127 9.20 21.92 -5.85
CA GLU A 127 9.99 23.12 -5.65
C GLU A 127 9.10 24.38 -5.46
N GLU A 128 7.91 24.40 -6.05
CA GLU A 128 6.95 25.53 -5.94
C GLU A 128 6.29 25.61 -4.55
N PHE A 129 6.33 24.53 -3.77
CA PHE A 129 5.73 24.45 -2.44
C PHE A 129 6.75 24.62 -1.31
N GLU A 130 7.99 24.98 -1.65
CA GLU A 130 9.02 25.29 -0.67
C GLU A 130 8.65 26.55 0.13
N GLN A 131 8.64 26.43 1.45
CA GLN A 131 8.40 27.56 2.37
C GLN A 131 9.70 28.09 3.00
N THR A 132 10.85 27.76 2.41
CA THR A 132 12.17 28.13 2.92
C THR A 132 12.46 29.60 2.59
N ILE A 133 12.72 30.43 3.62
CA ILE A 133 13.02 31.87 3.45
C ILE A 133 14.53 32.13 3.29
N CYS A 134 15.39 31.28 3.86
CA CYS A 134 16.84 31.27 3.67
C CYS A 134 17.33 29.82 3.63
N GLY A 135 17.50 29.26 2.42
CA GLY A 135 18.20 27.99 2.25
C GLY A 135 19.28 28.24 1.23
N ASP A 136 20.54 28.29 1.66
CA ASP A 136 21.70 28.19 0.78
C ASP A 136 22.06 26.71 0.61
#